data_AF-A0AAW0YDB4-F1
#
_entry.id   AF-A0AAW0YDB4-F1
#
_cell.length_a   1.000
_cell.length_b   1.000
_cell.length_c   1.000
_cell.angle_alpha   90.00
_cell.angle_beta   90.00
_cell.angle_gamma   90.00
#
_symmetry.space_group_name_H-M   'P 1'
#
loop_
_entity.id
_entity.type
_entity.pdbx_description
1 polymer ?
#
loop_
_entity_poly.entity_id
_entity_poly.type
_entity_poly.pdbx_seq_one_letter_code
_entity_poly.pdbx_strand_id
1 'polypeptide(L)'
;MAPSDEFLLLAATLLDALPPSLPISDTLLLQLHAIFGPMLMSALQLVDKREVVRVTLPSDRHVFQVSSSTGKNYTLYIDPPSPSQPSFPVPPPTQLIKTDPDPTASPRGTPPTGPAVAIDNPFALGEIHADNDDGNPFVSAVHGNDQNEKKTENEKQTENDERRAEERSRRERIVGLSKELGRMYCPCAGFAYNSLAAERTVVCKHLLAVIIASKTGREVRASVGIHGVAGLLGLGG
;
A
#
# COMPACT_ATOMS: atom_id res chain seq x y z
N MET A 1 -2.01 -34.10 -2.98
CA MET A 1 -1.49 -33.38 -4.15
C MET A 1 -0.94 -32.03 -3.69
N ALA A 2 -0.35 -31.24 -4.57
CA ALA A 2 -0.03 -29.84 -4.29
C ALA A 2 -1.25 -28.97 -4.63
N PRO A 3 -1.42 -27.79 -4.00
CA PRO A 3 -2.43 -26.83 -4.43
C PRO A 3 -2.22 -26.48 -5.92
N SER A 4 -3.30 -26.28 -6.68
CA SER A 4 -3.19 -26.02 -8.12
C SER A 4 -2.50 -24.69 -8.41
N ASP A 5 -1.71 -24.66 -9.49
CA ASP A 5 -1.00 -23.45 -9.93
C ASP A 5 -1.96 -22.29 -10.21
N GLU A 6 -3.16 -22.57 -10.72
CA GLU A 6 -4.22 -21.58 -10.92
C GLU A 6 -4.69 -20.95 -9.61
N PHE A 7 -4.84 -21.74 -8.55
CA PHE A 7 -5.26 -21.24 -7.23
C PHE A 7 -4.14 -20.45 -6.55
N LEU A 8 -2.88 -20.88 -6.69
CA LEU A 8 -1.71 -20.10 -6.27
C LEU A 8 -1.59 -18.78 -7.02
N LEU A 9 -1.86 -18.76 -8.33
CA LEU A 9 -1.84 -17.55 -9.16
C LEU A 9 -2.96 -16.57 -8.78
N LEU A 10 -4.17 -17.08 -8.49
CA LEU A 10 -5.29 -16.27 -8.01
C LEU A 10 -4.99 -15.67 -6.63
N ALA A 11 -4.49 -16.48 -5.69
CA ALA A 11 -4.08 -16.01 -4.37
C ALA A 11 -2.98 -14.94 -4.47
N ALA A 12 -1.96 -15.15 -5.29
CA ALA A 12 -0.91 -14.17 -5.53
C ALA A 12 -1.44 -12.87 -6.17
N THR A 13 -2.39 -12.96 -7.09
CA THR A 13 -3.01 -11.78 -7.73
C THR A 13 -3.73 -10.90 -6.72
N LEU A 14 -4.51 -11.50 -5.81
CA LEU A 14 -5.22 -10.75 -4.76
C LEU A 14 -4.26 -10.20 -3.69
N LEU A 15 -3.17 -10.92 -3.38
CA LEU A 15 -2.16 -10.48 -2.41
C LEU A 15 -1.22 -9.40 -2.98
N ASP A 16 -0.94 -9.34 -4.29
CA ASP A 16 -0.21 -8.22 -4.90
C ASP A 16 -1.10 -6.96 -5.02
N ALA A 17 -2.42 -7.13 -5.11
CA ALA A 17 -3.39 -6.04 -5.11
C ALA A 17 -3.60 -5.37 -3.74
N LEU A 18 -2.98 -5.88 -2.66
CA LEU A 18 -3.01 -5.24 -1.34
C LEU A 18 -2.32 -3.86 -1.39
N PRO A 19 -2.96 -2.81 -0.86
CA PRO A 19 -2.39 -1.47 -0.85
C PRO A 19 -1.17 -1.36 0.10
N PRO A 20 -0.24 -0.41 -0.14
CA PRO A 20 0.95 -0.20 0.69
C PRO A 20 0.62 0.34 2.09
N SER A 21 -0.60 0.84 2.29
CA SER A 21 -1.15 1.35 3.54
C SER A 21 -2.66 1.09 3.59
N LEU A 22 -3.28 1.30 4.74
CA LEU A 22 -4.73 1.09 4.94
C LEU A 22 -5.56 2.33 4.59
N PRO A 23 -6.89 2.16 4.37
CA PRO A 23 -7.69 0.93 4.43
C PRO A 23 -7.55 0.00 3.20
N ILE A 24 -7.81 -1.30 3.40
CA ILE A 24 -8.07 -2.25 2.30
C ILE A 24 -9.54 -2.05 1.92
N SER A 25 -9.86 -1.98 0.62
CA SER A 25 -11.25 -1.82 0.17
C SER A 25 -12.11 -3.04 0.49
N ASP A 26 -13.38 -2.83 0.83
CA ASP A 26 -14.32 -3.91 1.15
C ASP A 26 -14.46 -4.92 0.01
N THR A 27 -14.38 -4.46 -1.25
CA THR A 27 -14.36 -5.33 -2.44
C THR A 27 -13.17 -6.28 -2.42
N LEU A 28 -11.96 -5.80 -2.09
CA LEU A 28 -10.76 -6.64 -2.01
C LEU A 28 -10.79 -7.53 -0.76
N LEU A 29 -11.30 -7.05 0.38
CA LEU A 29 -11.53 -7.87 1.57
C LEU A 29 -12.51 -9.02 1.28
N LEU A 30 -13.59 -8.76 0.54
CA LEU A 30 -14.57 -9.78 0.15
C LEU A 30 -13.98 -10.80 -0.83
N GLN A 31 -13.17 -10.37 -1.80
CA GLN A 31 -12.43 -11.24 -2.71
C GLN A 31 -11.43 -12.12 -1.95
N LEU A 32 -10.64 -11.54 -1.04
CA LEU A 32 -9.72 -12.27 -0.16
C LEU A 32 -10.49 -13.27 0.73
N HIS A 33 -11.67 -12.89 1.25
CA HIS A 33 -12.50 -13.77 2.07
C HIS A 33 -13.09 -14.93 1.26
N ALA A 34 -13.41 -14.74 -0.01
CA ALA A 34 -13.86 -15.83 -0.89
C ALA A 34 -12.78 -16.92 -1.10
N ILE A 35 -11.48 -16.55 -1.03
CA ILE A 35 -10.35 -17.47 -1.24
C ILE A 35 -9.80 -18.04 0.08
N PHE A 36 -9.65 -17.22 1.12
CA PHE A 36 -9.06 -17.62 2.41
C PHE A 36 -10.08 -17.94 3.50
N GLY A 37 -11.37 -17.65 3.25
CA GLY A 37 -12.47 -17.92 4.17
C GLY A 37 -12.30 -17.25 5.55
N PRO A 38 -12.83 -17.87 6.61
CA PRO A 38 -12.74 -17.35 7.99
C PRO A 38 -11.31 -17.13 8.50
N MET A 39 -10.29 -17.73 7.87
CA MET A 39 -8.90 -17.51 8.24
C MET A 39 -8.45 -16.07 8.00
N LEU A 40 -9.04 -15.37 7.02
CA LEU A 40 -8.71 -13.97 6.75
C LEU A 40 -9.00 -13.09 7.97
N MET A 41 -10.16 -13.29 8.62
CA MET A 41 -10.52 -12.53 9.82
C MET A 41 -9.52 -12.78 10.96
N SER A 42 -9.10 -14.05 11.15
CA SER A 42 -8.07 -14.38 12.13
C SER A 42 -6.69 -13.80 11.78
N ALA A 43 -6.36 -13.68 10.50
CA ALA A 43 -5.11 -13.06 10.04
C ALA A 43 -5.14 -11.55 10.26
N LEU A 44 -6.22 -10.87 9.87
CA LEU A 44 -6.42 -9.43 10.09
C LEU A 44 -6.37 -9.07 11.58
N GLN A 45 -6.99 -9.86 12.46
CA GLN A 45 -6.89 -9.68 13.91
C GLN A 45 -5.45 -9.68 14.44
N LEU A 46 -4.57 -10.54 13.91
CA LEU A 46 -3.14 -10.55 14.27
C LEU A 46 -2.45 -9.26 13.81
N VAL A 47 -2.79 -8.74 12.63
CA VAL A 47 -2.25 -7.48 12.10
C VAL A 47 -2.76 -6.29 12.90
N ASP A 48 -4.06 -6.22 13.20
CA ASP A 48 -4.69 -5.12 13.96
C ASP A 48 -4.14 -5.01 15.40
N LYS A 49 -3.93 -6.16 16.06
CA LYS A 49 -3.33 -6.23 17.39
C LYS A 49 -1.80 -6.00 17.40
N ARG A 50 -1.18 -5.81 16.23
CA ARG A 50 0.29 -5.69 16.07
C ARG A 50 1.05 -6.93 16.57
N GLU A 51 0.44 -8.10 16.44
CA GLU A 51 0.99 -9.42 16.83
C GLU A 51 1.90 -10.04 15.74
N VAL A 52 2.28 -9.25 14.72
CA VAL A 52 3.25 -9.61 13.68
C VAL A 52 4.50 -8.75 13.86
N VAL A 53 5.60 -9.38 14.29
CA VAL A 53 6.88 -8.71 14.55
C VAL A 53 7.91 -9.14 13.49
N ARG A 54 8.45 -8.18 12.75
CA ARG A 54 9.65 -8.38 11.92
C ARG A 54 10.88 -8.11 12.77
N VAL A 55 11.69 -9.14 12.97
CA VAL A 55 12.95 -9.08 13.71
C VAL A 55 14.10 -9.05 12.71
N THR A 56 14.85 -7.96 12.67
CA THR A 56 16.11 -7.86 11.92
C THR A 56 17.26 -8.45 12.74
N LEU A 57 18.00 -9.38 12.13
CA LEU A 57 19.19 -10.01 12.69
C LEU A 57 20.45 -9.21 12.32
N PRO A 58 21.59 -9.41 13.01
CA PRO A 58 22.85 -8.70 12.72
C PRO A 58 23.45 -8.94 11.33
N SER A 59 22.88 -9.85 10.53
CA SER A 59 23.34 -10.18 9.17
C SER A 59 22.42 -9.56 8.09
N ASP A 60 21.68 -8.50 8.42
CA ASP A 60 20.61 -7.85 7.62
C ASP A 60 19.47 -8.76 7.13
N ARG A 61 19.51 -10.05 7.49
CA ARG A 61 18.39 -10.99 7.34
C ARG A 61 17.33 -10.66 8.38
N HIS A 62 16.09 -11.04 8.08
CA HIS A 62 14.98 -10.85 9.00
C HIS A 62 14.16 -12.13 9.12
N VAL A 63 13.44 -12.25 10.23
CA VAL A 63 12.46 -13.32 10.47
C VAL A 63 11.19 -12.69 11.02
N PHE A 64 10.07 -13.37 10.86
CA PHE A 64 8.79 -12.91 11.37
C PHE A 64 8.36 -13.75 12.57
N GLN A 65 8.08 -13.10 13.69
CA GLN A 65 7.42 -13.71 14.82
C GLN A 65 5.93 -13.36 14.82
N VAL A 66 5.08 -14.37 14.98
CA VAL A 66 3.63 -14.19 15.03
C VAL A 66 3.06 -14.90 16.25
N SER A 67 2.20 -14.23 17.00
CA SER A 67 1.54 -14.81 18.17
C SER A 67 0.75 -16.08 17.84
N SER A 68 0.84 -17.08 18.73
CA SER A 68 0.03 -18.30 18.69
C SER A 68 -1.08 -18.25 19.73
N SER A 69 -2.18 -18.96 19.47
CA SER A 69 -3.18 -19.29 20.50
C SER A 69 -2.63 -20.14 21.66
N THR A 70 -1.43 -20.72 21.51
CA THR A 70 -0.72 -21.47 22.56
C THR A 70 0.27 -20.61 23.36
N GLY A 71 0.29 -19.29 23.16
CA GLY A 71 1.16 -18.35 23.89
C GLY A 71 2.64 -18.33 23.47
N LYS A 72 3.13 -19.35 22.76
CA LYS A 72 4.47 -19.36 22.14
C LYS A 72 4.42 -18.80 20.72
N ASN A 73 5.25 -17.82 20.40
CA ASN A 73 5.30 -17.25 19.05
C ASN A 73 5.80 -18.26 18.01
N TYR A 74 5.22 -18.25 16.82
CA TYR A 74 5.78 -18.93 15.65
C TYR A 74 6.85 -18.05 15.00
N THR A 75 8.05 -18.58 14.84
CA THR A 75 9.13 -17.94 14.06
C THR A 75 9.08 -18.44 12.62
N LEU A 76 8.95 -17.52 11.67
CA LEU A 76 8.74 -17.77 10.25
C LEU A 76 9.91 -17.20 9.43
N TYR A 77 10.46 -18.04 8.56
CA TYR A 77 11.58 -17.73 7.67
C TYR A 77 11.02 -17.60 6.25
N ILE A 78 10.46 -16.44 5.94
CA ILE A 78 9.85 -16.12 4.65
C ILE A 78 10.28 -14.72 4.21
N ASP A 79 10.40 -14.52 2.91
CA ASP A 79 10.61 -13.23 2.27
C ASP A 79 9.25 -12.76 1.69
N PRO A 80 8.41 -12.06 2.48
CA PRO A 80 7.09 -11.62 2.00
C PRO A 80 7.23 -10.59 0.87
N PRO A 81 6.24 -10.50 -0.03
CA PRO A 81 6.29 -9.56 -1.14
C PRO A 81 6.36 -8.11 -0.61
N SER A 82 7.24 -7.32 -1.20
CA SER A 82 7.34 -5.90 -0.90
C SER A 82 6.02 -5.18 -1.25
N PRO A 83 5.67 -4.09 -0.55
CA PRO A 83 4.61 -3.20 -1.01
C PRO A 83 4.88 -2.79 -2.45
N SER A 84 3.86 -2.90 -3.28
CA SER A 84 3.85 -2.39 -4.65
C SER A 84 3.80 -0.87 -4.54
N GLN A 85 4.97 -0.23 -4.58
CA GLN A 85 5.01 1.23 -4.69
C GLN A 85 4.44 1.63 -6.06
N PRO A 86 3.44 2.53 -6.13
CA PRO A 86 3.17 3.21 -7.39
C PRO A 86 4.41 4.02 -7.76
N SER A 87 4.85 3.93 -9.02
CA SER A 87 6.06 4.58 -9.52
C SER A 87 5.87 6.08 -9.75
N PHE A 88 5.44 6.80 -8.71
CA PHE A 88 5.59 8.24 -8.68
C PHE A 88 7.06 8.57 -8.36
N PRO A 89 7.69 9.53 -9.06
CA PRO A 89 9.02 9.98 -8.69
C PRO A 89 8.95 10.55 -7.27
N VAL A 90 9.66 9.92 -6.35
CA VAL A 90 9.78 10.40 -4.96
C VAL A 90 10.34 11.82 -5.06
N PRO A 91 9.59 12.86 -4.65
CA PRO A 91 10.13 14.22 -4.67
C PRO A 91 11.37 14.22 -3.77
N PRO A 92 12.49 14.81 -4.21
CA PRO A 92 13.70 14.83 -3.41
C PRO A 92 13.39 15.44 -2.03
N PRO A 93 13.97 14.92 -0.95
CA PRO A 93 13.64 15.37 0.40
C PRO A 93 13.91 16.88 0.51
N THR A 94 12.82 17.65 0.60
CA THR A 94 12.88 19.09 0.85
C THR A 94 13.69 19.29 2.11
N GLN A 95 14.89 19.88 1.98
CA GLN A 95 15.73 20.12 3.14
C GLN A 95 14.98 21.05 4.08
N LEU A 96 14.72 20.57 5.29
CA LEU A 96 14.16 21.38 6.37
C LEU A 96 15.04 22.60 6.56
N ILE A 97 14.53 23.76 6.14
CA ILE A 97 15.13 25.05 6.44
C ILE A 97 15.16 25.15 7.96
N LYS A 98 16.38 25.17 8.53
CA LYS A 98 16.59 25.46 9.94
C LYS A 98 16.25 26.93 10.15
N THR A 99 15.06 27.21 10.67
CA THR A 99 14.78 28.49 11.31
C THR A 99 15.35 28.43 12.72
N ASP A 100 16.36 29.23 13.00
CA ASP A 100 16.93 29.36 14.33
C ASP A 100 15.89 29.91 15.33
N PRO A 101 15.95 29.52 16.61
CA PRO A 101 14.99 29.95 17.62
C PRO A 101 15.30 31.36 18.15
N ASP A 102 14.42 32.32 17.89
CA ASP A 102 14.42 33.63 18.59
C ASP A 102 13.68 33.51 19.94
N PRO A 103 14.32 33.77 21.10
CA PRO A 103 13.77 33.39 22.40
C PRO A 103 13.31 34.61 23.24
N THR A 104 12.15 35.22 22.97
CA THR A 104 11.52 36.12 23.96
C THR A 104 9.99 36.12 23.99
N ALA A 105 9.44 36.21 25.22
CA ALA A 105 8.09 36.66 25.60
C ALA A 105 6.87 35.70 25.52
N SER A 106 6.30 35.50 26.71
CA SER A 106 4.97 34.98 27.09
C SER A 106 4.79 35.28 28.59
N PRO A 107 3.61 35.19 29.24
CA PRO A 107 2.24 34.92 28.75
C PRO A 107 1.15 35.87 29.35
N ARG A 108 -0.14 35.46 29.26
CA ARG A 108 -1.40 35.97 29.89
C ARG A 108 -2.26 36.87 28.97
N GLY A 109 -3.60 36.78 28.96
CA GLY A 109 -4.52 36.00 29.81
C GLY A 109 -5.92 35.77 29.17
N THR A 110 -6.88 35.30 29.99
CA THR A 110 -8.17 34.69 29.63
C THR A 110 -9.32 35.65 29.22
N PRO A 111 -10.41 35.17 28.56
CA PRO A 111 -11.55 35.96 28.06
C PRO A 111 -12.65 36.17 29.14
N PRO A 112 -13.72 36.98 28.92
CA PRO A 112 -14.95 36.49 28.26
C PRO A 112 -15.89 37.54 27.55
N THR A 113 -17.01 37.03 27.00
CA THR A 113 -18.36 37.67 26.82
C THR A 113 -18.63 38.76 25.76
N GLY A 114 -19.73 38.58 25.00
CA GLY A 114 -20.50 39.66 24.33
C GLY A 114 -20.92 39.34 22.89
N PRO A 115 -22.21 39.47 22.48
CA PRO A 115 -22.70 38.98 21.19
C PRO A 115 -22.73 40.01 20.05
N ALA A 116 -22.92 39.51 18.83
CA ALA A 116 -22.89 40.24 17.57
C ALA A 116 -24.06 41.21 17.34
N VAL A 117 -23.81 42.25 16.54
CA VAL A 117 -24.81 43.12 15.91
C VAL A 117 -24.45 43.29 14.43
N ALA A 118 -25.46 43.42 13.57
CA ALA A 118 -25.39 43.41 12.11
C ALA A 118 -24.73 44.66 11.48
N ILE A 119 -24.52 44.61 10.16
CA ILE A 119 -24.92 45.67 9.19
C ILE A 119 -25.01 45.05 7.78
N ASP A 120 -26.12 45.32 7.10
CA ASP A 120 -26.42 44.99 5.71
C ASP A 120 -25.67 45.87 4.69
N ASN A 121 -25.48 45.40 3.45
CA ASN A 121 -25.86 46.14 2.22
C ASN A 121 -25.70 45.29 0.92
N PRO A 122 -26.32 45.68 -0.21
CA PRO A 122 -27.05 44.70 -1.01
C PRO A 122 -26.67 44.60 -2.50
N PHE A 123 -27.21 43.57 -3.15
CA PHE A 123 -27.15 43.33 -4.60
C PHE A 123 -28.33 43.99 -5.32
N ALA A 124 -28.10 44.76 -6.40
CA ALA A 124 -29.15 45.22 -7.33
C ALA A 124 -28.56 45.72 -8.67
N LEU A 125 -29.42 45.74 -9.72
CA LEU A 125 -29.17 46.12 -11.13
C LEU A 125 -28.46 45.05 -12.01
N GLY A 126 -28.82 44.85 -13.28
CA GLY A 126 -29.94 45.44 -14.05
C GLY A 126 -29.83 45.22 -15.58
N GLU A 127 -30.98 45.05 -16.23
CA GLU A 127 -31.25 44.67 -17.64
C GLU A 127 -31.52 45.91 -18.56
N ILE A 128 -31.36 45.97 -19.91
CA ILE A 128 -30.94 45.08 -21.03
C ILE A 128 -30.33 45.96 -22.20
N HIS A 129 -30.09 45.35 -23.39
CA HIS A 129 -30.36 45.85 -24.77
C HIS A 129 -29.27 46.32 -25.78
N ALA A 130 -29.35 45.73 -26.99
CA ALA A 130 -29.26 46.28 -28.36
C ALA A 130 -27.93 46.44 -29.17
N ASP A 131 -27.77 45.52 -30.15
CA ASP A 131 -27.69 45.73 -31.63
C ASP A 131 -26.46 46.24 -32.43
N ASN A 132 -26.29 45.57 -33.59
CA ASN A 132 -25.73 45.97 -34.92
C ASN A 132 -24.23 45.83 -35.30
N ASP A 133 -23.95 44.74 -36.03
CA ASP A 133 -23.69 44.69 -37.50
C ASP A 133 -22.28 44.90 -38.15
N ASP A 134 -22.13 44.19 -39.29
CA ASP A 134 -21.21 44.30 -40.44
C ASP A 134 -19.68 44.10 -40.34
N GLY A 135 -19.13 43.26 -41.25
CA GLY A 135 -17.76 43.40 -41.79
C GLY A 135 -16.88 42.15 -41.89
N ASN A 136 -16.79 41.54 -43.08
CA ASN A 136 -15.69 40.64 -43.51
C ASN A 136 -15.21 41.12 -44.89
N PRO A 137 -13.89 41.25 -45.16
CA PRO A 137 -13.25 40.22 -45.99
C PRO A 137 -11.75 39.94 -45.75
N PHE A 138 -11.39 38.67 -45.92
CA PHE A 138 -10.16 38.18 -46.58
C PHE A 138 -8.77 38.45 -45.97
N VAL A 139 -8.17 37.38 -45.42
CA VAL A 139 -6.74 37.07 -45.65
C VAL A 139 -6.56 35.55 -45.75
N SER A 140 -5.88 35.10 -46.81
CA SER A 140 -5.52 33.70 -47.02
C SER A 140 -4.13 33.41 -46.43
N ALA A 141 -4.00 32.36 -45.62
CA ALA A 141 -2.70 31.77 -45.27
C ALA A 141 -2.84 30.29 -44.87
N VAL A 142 -2.91 29.41 -45.86
CA VAL A 142 -2.53 28.00 -45.65
C VAL A 142 -1.01 27.96 -45.56
N HIS A 143 -0.44 27.57 -44.40
CA HIS A 143 0.83 26.83 -44.29
C HIS A 143 1.10 26.35 -42.85
N GLY A 144 1.35 25.04 -42.69
CA GLY A 144 2.18 24.50 -41.60
C GLY A 144 1.52 24.23 -40.24
N ASN A 145 0.72 23.15 -40.13
CA ASN A 145 0.33 22.58 -38.82
C ASN A 145 0.72 21.08 -38.65
N ASP A 146 1.74 20.64 -39.39
CA ASP A 146 2.27 19.26 -39.44
C ASP A 146 3.10 18.85 -38.19
N GLN A 147 3.37 19.79 -37.28
CA GLN A 147 4.21 19.56 -36.10
C GLN A 147 3.42 19.29 -34.80
N ASN A 148 2.13 19.63 -34.76
CA ASN A 148 1.30 19.45 -33.55
C ASN A 148 0.79 18.00 -33.41
N GLU A 149 0.54 17.33 -34.53
CA GLU A 149 0.09 15.92 -34.56
C GLU A 149 1.20 14.99 -34.07
N LYS A 150 2.42 15.12 -34.60
CA LYS A 150 3.57 14.28 -34.23
C LYS A 150 3.99 14.39 -32.76
N LYS A 151 3.83 15.57 -32.13
CA LYS A 151 4.08 15.72 -30.69
C LYS A 151 3.06 14.93 -29.87
N THR A 152 1.78 15.03 -30.25
CA THR A 152 0.67 14.34 -29.60
C THR A 152 0.75 12.82 -29.77
N GLU A 153 1.24 12.32 -30.91
CA GLU A 153 1.48 10.89 -31.15
C GLU A 153 2.62 10.34 -30.28
N ASN A 154 3.74 11.05 -30.18
CA ASN A 154 4.92 10.59 -29.43
C ASN A 154 4.67 10.54 -27.91
N GLU A 155 3.93 11.52 -27.36
CA GLU A 155 3.50 11.53 -25.95
C GLU A 155 2.56 10.34 -25.66
N LYS A 156 1.54 10.11 -26.50
CA LYS A 156 0.61 8.96 -26.36
C LYS A 156 1.29 7.60 -26.54
N GLN A 157 2.33 7.51 -27.37
CA GLN A 157 3.07 6.27 -27.55
C GLN A 157 3.90 5.94 -26.31
N THR A 158 4.56 6.95 -25.73
CA THR A 158 5.33 6.81 -24.48
C THR A 158 4.44 6.32 -23.32
N GLU A 159 3.27 6.94 -23.11
CA GLU A 159 2.30 6.53 -22.07
C GLU A 159 1.82 5.08 -22.24
N ASN A 160 1.60 4.64 -23.49
CA ASN A 160 1.20 3.26 -23.78
C ASN A 160 2.30 2.25 -23.48
N ASP A 161 3.55 2.58 -23.76
CA ASP A 161 4.68 1.69 -23.52
C ASP A 161 5.07 1.64 -22.04
N GLU A 162 4.94 2.74 -21.30
CA GLU A 162 5.02 2.76 -19.83
C GLU A 162 3.97 1.85 -19.19
N ARG A 163 2.69 1.99 -19.57
CA ARG A 163 1.61 1.13 -19.07
C ARG A 163 1.85 -0.36 -19.37
N ARG A 164 2.39 -0.69 -20.56
CA ARG A 164 2.77 -2.06 -20.94
C ARG A 164 3.95 -2.58 -20.11
N ALA A 165 4.92 -1.72 -19.79
CA ALA A 165 6.05 -2.07 -18.93
C ALA A 165 5.61 -2.31 -17.48
N GLU A 166 4.73 -1.46 -16.93
CA GLU A 166 4.13 -1.65 -15.62
C GLU A 166 3.33 -2.95 -15.55
N GLU A 167 2.48 -3.23 -16.55
CA GLU A 167 1.70 -4.47 -16.60
C GLU A 167 2.61 -5.71 -16.67
N ARG A 168 3.71 -5.65 -17.44
CA ARG A 168 4.72 -6.72 -17.47
C ARG A 168 5.36 -6.93 -16.09
N SER A 169 5.82 -5.86 -15.44
CA SER A 169 6.40 -5.93 -14.09
C SER A 169 5.39 -6.49 -13.08
N ARG A 170 4.12 -6.09 -13.16
CA ARG A 170 3.05 -6.63 -12.31
C ARG A 170 2.84 -8.12 -12.52
N ARG A 171 2.79 -8.59 -13.78
CA ARG A 171 2.68 -10.03 -14.10
C ARG A 171 3.88 -10.81 -13.57
N GLU A 172 5.10 -10.27 -13.71
CA GLU A 172 6.33 -10.87 -13.17
C GLU A 172 6.29 -10.99 -11.64
N ARG A 173 5.87 -9.94 -10.91
CA ARG A 173 5.68 -9.99 -9.45
C ARG A 173 4.65 -11.02 -9.02
N ILE A 174 3.50 -11.09 -9.69
CA ILE A 174 2.43 -12.06 -9.38
C ILE A 174 2.92 -13.50 -9.58
N VAL A 175 3.64 -13.78 -10.68
CA VAL A 175 4.22 -15.10 -10.96
C VAL A 175 5.38 -15.46 -10.01
N GLY A 176 6.12 -14.46 -9.53
CA GLY A 176 7.10 -14.65 -8.46
C GLY A 176 6.43 -15.03 -7.14
N LEU A 177 5.38 -14.28 -6.76
CA LEU A 177 4.64 -14.50 -5.53
C LEU A 177 3.89 -15.85 -5.53
N SER A 178 3.29 -16.29 -6.63
CA SER A 178 2.60 -17.58 -6.69
C SER A 178 3.54 -18.77 -6.42
N LYS A 179 4.76 -18.70 -6.96
CA LYS A 179 5.83 -19.67 -6.68
C LYS A 179 6.28 -19.65 -5.22
N GLU A 180 6.40 -18.46 -4.63
CA GLU A 180 6.85 -18.35 -3.24
C GLU A 180 5.78 -18.81 -2.25
N LEU A 181 4.50 -18.50 -2.48
CA LEU A 181 3.37 -19.01 -1.69
C LEU A 181 3.36 -20.55 -1.59
N GLY A 182 3.73 -21.25 -2.66
CA GLY A 182 3.85 -22.72 -2.67
C GLY A 182 5.06 -23.27 -1.91
N ARG A 183 6.00 -22.42 -1.49
CA ARG A 183 7.26 -22.79 -0.80
C ARG A 183 7.30 -22.31 0.65
N MET A 184 6.45 -21.35 1.04
CA MET A 184 6.33 -20.88 2.41
C MET A 184 5.94 -22.01 3.38
N TYR A 185 6.53 -21.99 4.57
CA TYR A 185 6.24 -22.95 5.64
C TYR A 185 5.89 -22.25 6.94
N CYS A 186 4.96 -22.82 7.69
CA CYS A 186 4.65 -22.39 9.06
C CYS A 186 4.58 -23.62 9.99
N PRO A 187 5.31 -23.63 11.13
CA PRO A 187 5.30 -24.72 12.09
C PRO A 187 4.03 -24.77 12.97
N CYS A 188 2.88 -24.28 12.47
CA CYS A 188 1.61 -24.35 13.19
C CYS A 188 0.78 -25.54 12.73
N ALA A 189 -0.01 -26.12 13.66
CA ALA A 189 -0.93 -27.21 13.35
C ALA A 189 -1.88 -26.88 12.20
N GLY A 190 -2.35 -25.63 12.10
CA GLY A 190 -3.23 -25.18 11.02
C GLY A 190 -2.62 -25.30 9.62
N PHE A 191 -1.29 -25.10 9.48
CA PHE A 191 -0.60 -25.30 8.19
C PHE A 191 -0.45 -26.79 7.88
N ALA A 192 -0.04 -27.60 8.86
CA ALA A 192 0.08 -29.05 8.71
C ALA A 192 -1.26 -29.68 8.30
N TYR A 193 -2.36 -29.33 8.96
CA TYR A 193 -3.67 -29.90 8.66
C TYR A 193 -4.35 -29.30 7.42
N ASN A 194 -4.38 -27.97 7.25
CA ASN A 194 -5.16 -27.36 6.16
C ASN A 194 -4.38 -27.17 4.85
N SER A 195 -3.06 -26.98 4.91
CA SER A 195 -2.22 -26.75 3.72
C SER A 195 -1.52 -28.01 3.24
N LEU A 196 -0.93 -28.81 4.15
CA LEU A 196 -0.20 -30.02 3.76
C LEU A 196 -1.07 -31.28 3.69
N ALA A 197 -1.96 -31.51 4.65
CA ALA A 197 -2.70 -32.78 4.76
C ALA A 197 -4.09 -32.78 4.09
N ALA A 198 -4.81 -31.64 4.11
CA ALA A 198 -6.19 -31.56 3.60
C ALA A 198 -6.36 -30.68 2.36
N GLU A 199 -5.30 -30.02 1.87
CA GLU A 199 -5.28 -29.22 0.63
C GLU A 199 -6.36 -28.13 0.51
N ARG A 200 -6.90 -27.66 1.66
CA ARG A 200 -8.01 -26.70 1.70
C ARG A 200 -7.57 -25.27 1.45
N THR A 201 -6.31 -24.94 1.79
CA THR A 201 -5.82 -23.56 1.81
C THR A 201 -4.31 -23.50 1.57
N VAL A 202 -3.83 -22.65 0.65
CA VAL A 202 -2.39 -22.52 0.32
C VAL A 202 -1.52 -22.03 1.48
N VAL A 203 -2.07 -21.21 2.38
CA VAL A 203 -1.34 -20.64 3.52
C VAL A 203 -2.20 -20.71 4.79
N CYS A 204 -1.57 -20.76 5.95
CA CYS A 204 -2.27 -20.61 7.23
C CYS A 204 -2.47 -19.13 7.60
N LYS A 205 -3.30 -18.87 8.61
CA LYS A 205 -3.55 -17.51 9.12
C LYS A 205 -2.30 -16.72 9.51
N HIS A 206 -1.22 -17.37 9.97
CA HIS A 206 0.01 -16.67 10.38
C HIS A 206 0.81 -16.19 9.18
N LEU A 207 0.97 -17.02 8.14
CA LEU A 207 1.59 -16.62 6.87
C LEU A 207 0.79 -15.50 6.20
N LEU A 208 -0.54 -15.65 6.15
CA LEU A 208 -1.43 -14.61 5.64
C LEU A 208 -1.30 -13.29 6.42
N ALA A 209 -1.20 -13.35 7.76
CA ALA A 209 -0.97 -12.16 8.59
C ALA A 209 0.38 -11.49 8.30
N VAL A 210 1.47 -12.26 8.11
CA VAL A 210 2.78 -11.67 7.73
C VAL A 210 2.71 -11.00 6.37
N ILE A 211 2.11 -11.64 5.36
CA ILE A 211 2.00 -11.06 4.02
C ILE A 211 1.20 -9.75 4.06
N ILE A 212 0.05 -9.74 4.75
CA ILE A 212 -0.77 -8.54 4.91
C ILE A 212 -0.03 -7.46 5.69
N ALA A 213 0.64 -7.78 6.80
CA ALA A 213 1.40 -6.82 7.60
C ALA A 213 2.58 -6.22 6.82
N SER A 214 3.31 -7.03 6.05
CA SER A 214 4.41 -6.58 5.18
C SER A 214 3.91 -5.66 4.07
N LYS A 215 2.86 -6.07 3.34
CA LYS A 215 2.24 -5.25 2.28
C LYS A 215 1.67 -3.93 2.81
N THR A 216 0.96 -3.94 3.94
CA THR A 216 0.29 -2.75 4.52
C THR A 216 1.17 -1.92 5.47
N GLY A 217 2.46 -2.25 5.62
CA GLY A 217 3.38 -1.54 6.51
C GLY A 217 3.05 -1.63 8.01
N ARG A 218 2.31 -2.67 8.44
CA ARG A 218 1.84 -2.85 9.83
C ARG A 218 2.61 -3.91 10.64
N GLU A 219 3.76 -4.34 10.15
CA GLU A 219 4.73 -5.10 10.94
C GLU A 219 5.30 -4.26 12.10
N VAL A 220 5.41 -4.83 13.30
CA VAL A 220 6.22 -4.25 14.37
C VAL A 220 7.68 -4.54 14.05
N ARG A 221 8.53 -3.52 13.98
CA ARG A 221 9.96 -3.71 13.70
C ARG A 221 10.76 -3.79 14.99
N ALA A 222 11.56 -4.84 15.11
CA ALA A 222 12.54 -5.05 16.17
C ALA A 222 13.90 -5.39 15.56
N SER A 223 14.97 -5.17 16.31
CA SER A 223 16.32 -5.65 15.97
C SER A 223 16.92 -6.38 17.16
N VAL A 224 17.78 -7.37 16.90
CA VAL A 224 18.46 -8.15 17.94
C VAL A 224 19.96 -8.17 17.72
N GLY A 225 20.73 -7.97 18.78
CA GLY A 225 22.18 -8.21 18.77
C GLY A 225 22.51 -9.71 18.73
N ILE A 226 23.78 -10.05 18.52
CA ILE A 226 24.21 -11.44 18.27
C ILE A 226 23.82 -12.42 19.40
N HIS A 227 23.84 -11.97 20.66
CA HIS A 227 23.39 -12.76 21.81
C HIS A 227 21.86 -12.91 21.88
N GLY A 228 21.10 -11.93 21.39
CA GLY A 228 19.64 -11.99 21.32
C GLY A 228 19.12 -12.98 20.28
N VAL A 229 19.90 -13.25 19.22
CA VAL A 229 19.59 -14.29 18.22
C VAL A 229 19.50 -15.68 18.86
N ALA A 230 20.32 -16.00 19.86
CA ALA A 230 20.24 -17.28 20.56
C ALA A 230 18.89 -17.48 21.26
N GLY A 231 18.36 -16.44 21.92
CA GLY A 231 17.02 -16.46 22.51
C GLY A 231 15.91 -16.60 21.46
N LEU A 232 16.05 -15.92 20.31
CA LEU A 232 15.10 -15.99 19.19
C LEU A 232 15.01 -17.39 18.56
N LEU A 233 16.12 -18.12 18.54
CA LEU A 233 16.24 -19.48 18.03
C LEU A 233 15.95 -20.57 19.08
N GLY A 234 15.68 -20.20 20.34
CA GLY A 234 15.49 -21.17 21.43
C GLY A 234 16.78 -21.90 21.85
N LEU A 235 17.94 -21.30 21.56
CA LEU A 235 19.28 -21.82 21.89
C LEU A 235 19.84 -21.25 23.21
N GLY A 236 19.14 -20.29 23.84
CA GLY A 236 19.43 -19.82 25.19
C GLY A 236 18.67 -20.67 26.21
N GLY A 237 19.40 -21.49 26.97
CA GLY A 237 18.92 -22.18 28.18
C GLY A 237 19.35 -21.45 29.44
#